data_AF-A0A1G1PZM9-F1
#
_entry.id   AF-A0A1G1PZM9-F1
#
_cell.length_a   1.000
_cell.length_b   1.000
_cell.length_c   1.000
_cell.angle_alpha   90.00
_cell.angle_beta   90.00
_cell.angle_gamma   90.00
#
_symmetry.space_group_name_H-M   'P 1'
#
loop_
_entity.id
_entity.type
_entity.pdbx_description
1 polymer ?
#
loop_
_entity_poly.entity_id
_entity_poly.type
_entity_poly.pdbx_seq_one_letter_code
_entity_poly.pdbx_strand_id
1 'polypeptide(L)'
;MTIMATAAVPPTIQPYFDKGVLAYTQGSYEYAIDLLTFVVKQQPDATEARRYLRLAVQKQYSQSPPSWLSQAIACVVSLPIRAAAAFSAMQGQPRKAIQLYEQLLSLQPRSRSLLLHLASNLTRAGLDDAALTTYEELLSMFPNHLPTLRQFARLAMKRGGDQQARQCFERIIGIVPNDLEAQQGIRNLDALGTIKKGFAA
;
A
#
# COMPACT_ATOMS: atom_id res chain seq x y z
N MET A 1 -24.61 5.05 -9.43
CA MET A 1 -23.18 5.43 -9.40
C MET A 1 -22.67 5.05 -8.02
N THR A 2 -22.24 3.79 -7.87
CA THR A 2 -21.90 3.21 -6.56
C THR A 2 -20.48 3.63 -6.21
N ILE A 3 -20.38 4.67 -5.38
CA ILE A 3 -19.12 5.02 -4.70
C ILE A 3 -18.73 3.77 -3.92
N MET A 4 -17.64 3.12 -4.32
CA MET A 4 -17.05 2.04 -3.54
C MET A 4 -16.73 2.64 -2.17
N ALA A 5 -17.34 2.07 -1.13
CA ALA A 5 -17.13 2.52 0.23
C ALA A 5 -15.66 2.30 0.58
N THR A 6 -14.83 3.33 0.43
CA THR A 6 -13.59 3.42 1.19
C THR A 6 -13.99 3.22 2.64
N ALA A 7 -13.38 2.24 3.32
CA ALA A 7 -13.78 1.88 4.68
C ALA A 7 -13.79 3.15 5.55
N ALA A 8 -15.00 3.63 5.84
CA ALA A 8 -15.20 4.92 6.47
C ALA A 8 -14.71 4.80 7.91
N VAL A 9 -13.89 5.77 8.30
CA VAL A 9 -13.38 5.87 9.66
C VAL A 9 -14.59 6.04 10.61
N PRO A 10 -14.75 5.22 11.67
CA PRO A 10 -15.86 5.28 12.59
C PRO A 10 -15.98 6.66 13.23
N PRO A 11 -17.21 7.07 13.59
CA PRO A 11 -17.45 8.37 14.21
C PRO A 11 -16.66 8.58 15.51
N THR A 12 -16.27 7.51 16.21
CA THR A 12 -15.46 7.57 17.43
C THR A 12 -14.01 7.99 17.17
N ILE A 13 -13.43 7.57 16.03
CA ILE A 13 -12.03 7.87 15.67
C ILE A 13 -11.90 8.92 14.56
N GLN A 14 -13.01 9.26 13.90
CA GLN A 14 -13.12 10.35 12.93
C GLN A 14 -12.50 11.68 13.41
N PRO A 15 -12.72 12.17 14.65
CA PRO A 15 -12.12 13.43 15.08
C PRO A 15 -10.58 13.38 15.12
N TYR A 16 -9.99 12.20 15.35
CA TYR A 16 -8.53 12.03 15.31
C TYR A 16 -8.01 12.03 13.88
N PHE A 17 -8.77 11.43 12.95
CA PHE A 17 -8.47 11.48 11.53
C PHE A 17 -8.54 12.92 10.99
N ASP A 18 -9.62 13.64 11.26
CA ASP A 18 -9.81 15.02 10.80
C ASP A 18 -8.71 15.95 11.35
N LYS A 19 -8.39 15.80 12.65
CA LYS A 19 -7.26 16.53 13.27
C LYS A 19 -5.91 16.15 12.64
N GLY A 20 -5.69 14.88 12.33
CA GLY A 20 -4.48 14.41 11.68
C GLY A 20 -4.31 14.98 10.28
N VAL A 21 -5.38 15.03 9.49
CA VAL A 21 -5.41 15.66 8.17
C VAL A 21 -5.21 17.17 8.27
N LEU A 22 -5.86 17.84 9.24
CA LEU A 22 -5.66 19.27 9.48
C LEU A 22 -4.20 19.57 9.85
N ALA A 23 -3.61 18.80 10.77
CA ALA A 23 -2.21 18.93 11.16
C ALA A 23 -1.26 18.73 9.95
N TYR A 24 -1.56 17.79 9.07
CA TYR A 24 -0.83 17.61 7.82
C TYR A 24 -0.89 18.86 6.93
N THR A 25 -2.08 19.44 6.73
CA THR A 25 -2.24 20.67 5.93
C THR A 25 -1.55 21.88 6.55
N GLN A 26 -1.44 21.93 7.87
CA GLN A 26 -0.72 22.97 8.62
C GLN A 26 0.81 22.79 8.61
N GLY A 27 1.31 21.67 8.07
CA GLY A 27 2.74 21.35 8.03
C GLY A 27 3.28 20.76 9.34
N SER A 28 2.42 20.51 10.34
CA SER A 28 2.78 19.85 11.59
C SER A 28 2.83 18.33 11.41
N TYR A 29 3.79 17.86 10.61
CA TYR A 29 3.85 16.46 10.18
C TYR A 29 4.06 15.47 11.33
N GLU A 30 4.83 15.81 12.36
CA GLU A 30 5.07 14.95 13.52
C GLU A 30 3.75 14.67 14.27
N TYR A 31 2.98 15.72 14.56
CA TYR A 31 1.68 15.57 15.20
C TYR A 31 0.66 14.84 14.30
N ALA A 32 0.70 15.09 12.99
CA ALA A 32 -0.12 14.35 12.03
C ALA A 32 0.20 12.85 12.04
N ILE A 33 1.49 12.48 12.09
CA ILE A 33 1.94 11.09 12.11
C ILE A 33 1.44 10.38 13.37
N ASP A 34 1.51 11.01 14.54
CA ASP A 34 1.02 10.41 15.78
C ASP A 34 -0.49 10.13 15.74
N LEU A 35 -1.28 11.12 15.31
CA LEU A 35 -2.74 11.00 15.20
C LEU A 35 -3.14 9.95 14.16
N LEU A 36 -2.51 9.97 12.98
CA LEU A 36 -2.85 9.03 11.91
C LEU A 36 -2.35 7.61 12.23
N THR A 37 -1.22 7.48 12.91
CA THR A 37 -0.75 6.17 13.41
C THR A 37 -1.73 5.60 14.43
N PHE A 38 -2.29 6.44 15.31
CA PHE A 38 -3.33 6.00 16.23
C PHE A 38 -4.56 5.49 15.48
N VAL A 39 -5.04 6.22 14.47
CA VAL A 39 -6.19 5.81 13.64
C VAL A 39 -5.92 4.47 12.94
N VAL A 40 -4.76 4.32 12.28
CA VAL A 40 -4.40 3.09 11.55
C VAL A 40 -4.20 1.89 12.48
N LYS A 41 -3.74 2.11 13.72
CA LYS A 41 -3.63 1.04 14.73
C LYS A 41 -5.00 0.52 15.17
N GLN A 42 -5.96 1.43 15.38
CA GLN A 42 -7.33 1.06 15.73
C GLN A 42 -8.06 0.41 14.56
N GLN A 43 -7.80 0.92 13.35
CA GLN A 43 -8.40 0.41 12.13
C GLN A 43 -7.36 0.20 11.03
N PRO A 44 -6.88 -1.05 10.87
CA PRO A 44 -5.98 -1.40 9.79
C PRO A 44 -6.58 -1.20 8.39
N ASP A 45 -7.90 -1.11 8.25
CA ASP A 45 -8.59 -0.92 6.97
C ASP A 45 -8.76 0.55 6.57
N ALA A 46 -8.41 1.49 7.46
CA ALA A 46 -8.55 2.92 7.22
C ALA A 46 -7.56 3.39 6.12
N THR A 47 -7.98 3.23 4.86
CA THR A 47 -7.15 3.41 3.68
C THR A 47 -6.73 4.86 3.51
N GLU A 48 -7.66 5.80 3.69
CA GLU A 48 -7.35 7.24 3.67
C GLU A 48 -6.40 7.64 4.79
N ALA A 49 -6.62 7.14 6.02
CA ALA A 49 -5.73 7.44 7.14
C ALA A 49 -4.30 6.94 6.88
N ARG A 50 -4.16 5.73 6.33
CA ARG A 50 -2.86 5.21 5.90
C ARG A 50 -2.25 6.09 4.82
N ARG A 51 -3.02 6.50 3.80
CA ARG A 51 -2.53 7.38 2.73
C ARG A 51 -1.97 8.70 3.29
N TYR A 52 -2.71 9.37 4.17
CA TYR A 52 -2.24 10.59 4.81
C TYR A 52 -1.03 10.36 5.71
N LEU A 53 -0.99 9.25 6.45
CA LEU A 53 0.16 8.88 7.27
C LEU A 53 1.43 8.78 6.41
N ARG A 54 1.33 8.06 5.29
CA ARG A 54 2.42 7.88 4.33
C ARG A 54 2.91 9.21 3.77
N LEU A 55 1.99 10.08 3.36
CA LEU A 55 2.33 11.42 2.88
C LEU A 55 3.00 12.27 3.96
N ALA A 56 2.51 12.22 5.20
CA ALA A 56 3.07 12.96 6.32
C ALA A 56 4.50 12.52 6.63
N VAL A 57 4.74 11.21 6.74
CA VAL A 57 6.07 10.63 6.95
C VAL A 57 7.02 11.02 5.81
N GLN A 58 6.59 10.91 4.54
CA GLN A 58 7.43 11.30 3.41
C GLN A 58 7.78 12.80 3.41
N LYS A 59 6.84 13.67 3.77
CA LYS A 59 7.06 15.12 3.85
C LYS A 59 8.01 15.46 5.00
N GLN A 60 7.81 14.89 6.19
CA GLN A 60 8.71 15.07 7.32
C GLN A 60 10.14 14.64 6.97
N TYR A 61 10.29 13.45 6.37
CA TYR A 61 11.59 12.94 5.93
C TYR A 61 12.26 13.82 4.87
N SER A 62 11.46 14.49 4.02
CA SER A 62 11.97 15.41 3.00
C SER A 62 12.36 16.78 3.57
N GLN A 63 11.67 17.24 4.63
CA GLN A 63 11.97 18.52 5.29
C GLN A 63 13.18 18.42 6.22
N SER A 64 13.29 17.30 6.95
CA SER A 64 14.35 17.04 7.91
C SER A 64 15.00 15.69 7.59
N PRO A 65 15.80 15.59 6.51
CA PRO A 65 16.46 14.35 6.15
C PRO A 65 17.40 13.93 7.30
N PRO A 66 17.30 12.68 7.78
CA PRO A 66 18.21 12.19 8.81
C PRO A 66 19.66 12.24 8.31
N SER A 67 20.58 12.64 9.19
CA SER A 67 22.02 12.52 8.95
C SER A 67 22.40 11.06 8.67
N TRP A 68 23.46 10.83 7.89
CA TRP A 68 23.94 9.50 7.54
C TRP A 68 24.13 8.59 8.78
N LEU A 69 24.60 9.17 9.90
CA LEU A 69 24.79 8.47 11.16
C LEU A 69 23.45 8.01 11.74
N SER A 70 22.46 8.90 11.80
CA SER A 70 21.11 8.56 12.28
C SER A 70 20.41 7.53 11.37
N GLN A 71 20.71 7.56 10.08
CA GLN A 71 20.21 6.59 9.11
C GLN A 71 20.84 5.21 9.32
N ALA A 72 22.16 5.17 9.59
CA ALA A 72 22.88 3.95 9.92
C ALA A 72 22.36 3.35 11.24
N ILE A 73 22.20 4.18 12.28
CA ILE A 73 21.62 3.78 13.56
C ILE A 73 20.20 3.25 13.36
N ALA A 74 19.36 3.96 12.61
CA ALA A 74 18.00 3.51 12.29
C ALA A 74 18.01 2.16 11.55
N CYS A 75 18.96 1.93 10.64
CA CYS A 75 19.11 0.64 9.97
C CYS A 75 19.40 -0.48 10.97
N VAL A 76 20.38 -0.28 11.85
CA VAL A 76 20.78 -1.25 12.89
C VAL A 76 19.64 -1.52 13.87
N VAL A 77 19.02 -0.47 14.41
CA VAL A 77 17.88 -0.57 15.34
C VAL A 77 16.67 -1.24 14.67
N SER A 78 16.51 -1.09 13.35
CA SER A 78 15.43 -1.72 12.60
C SER A 78 15.62 -3.22 12.35
N LEU A 79 16.83 -3.79 12.53
CA LEU A 79 17.12 -5.20 12.28
C LEU A 79 16.21 -6.18 13.05
N PRO A 80 16.06 -6.08 14.39
CA PRO A 80 15.17 -6.96 15.14
C PRO A 80 13.71 -6.82 14.70
N ILE A 81 13.28 -5.59 14.39
CA ILE A 81 11.91 -5.31 13.92
C ILE A 81 11.68 -5.96 12.54
N ARG A 82 12.66 -5.89 11.63
CA ARG A 82 12.62 -6.59 10.33
C ARG A 82 12.51 -8.10 10.50
N ALA A 83 13.32 -8.67 11.38
CA ALA A 83 13.29 -10.10 11.66
C ALA A 83 11.92 -10.52 12.23
N ALA A 84 11.41 -9.76 13.20
CA ALA A 84 10.08 -9.99 13.78
C ALA A 84 8.95 -9.84 12.75
N ALA A 85 9.04 -8.87 11.84
CA ALA A 85 8.06 -8.64 10.77
C ALA A 85 8.04 -9.81 9.78
N ALA A 86 9.21 -10.24 9.32
CA ALA A 86 9.35 -11.38 8.43
C ALA A 86 8.84 -12.67 9.10
N PHE A 87 9.23 -12.91 10.35
CA PHE A 87 8.78 -14.07 11.11
C PHE A 87 7.26 -14.09 11.32
N SER A 88 6.66 -12.94 11.66
CA SER A 88 5.20 -12.81 11.81
C SER A 88 4.48 -13.07 10.48
N ALA A 89 5.05 -12.61 9.37
CA ALA A 89 4.52 -12.88 8.03
C ALA A 89 4.59 -14.38 7.69
N MET A 90 5.65 -15.09 8.09
CA MET A 90 5.78 -16.53 7.87
C MET A 90 4.82 -17.35 8.74
N GLN A 91 4.60 -16.93 9.99
CA GLN A 91 3.67 -17.57 10.92
C GLN A 91 2.18 -17.39 10.57
N GLY A 92 1.86 -16.75 9.44
CA GLY A 92 0.46 -16.51 9.07
C GLY A 92 -0.21 -15.45 9.96
N GLN A 93 0.56 -14.53 10.55
CA GLN A 93 0.05 -13.42 11.36
C GLN A 93 0.15 -12.09 10.59
N PRO A 94 -0.59 -11.89 9.48
CA PRO A 94 -0.40 -10.76 8.59
C PRO A 94 -0.68 -9.41 9.27
N ARG A 95 -1.63 -9.34 10.21
CA ARG A 95 -1.95 -8.12 10.96
C ARG A 95 -0.81 -7.63 11.84
N LYS A 96 -0.10 -8.55 12.51
CA LYS A 96 1.08 -8.23 13.31
C LYS A 96 2.24 -7.79 12.40
N ALA A 97 2.42 -8.47 11.28
CA ALA A 97 3.42 -8.08 10.28
C ALA A 97 3.16 -6.67 9.74
N ILE A 98 1.90 -6.31 9.44
CA ILE A 98 1.50 -4.96 9.01
C ILE A 98 1.97 -3.91 10.01
N GLN A 99 1.68 -4.08 11.30
CA GLN A 99 2.09 -3.11 12.33
C GLN A 99 3.61 -2.92 12.37
N LEU A 100 4.38 -4.00 12.27
CA LEU A 100 5.84 -3.94 12.26
C LEU A 100 6.38 -3.30 10.98
N TYR A 101 5.76 -3.55 9.82
CA TYR A 101 6.15 -2.88 8.57
C TYR A 101 5.83 -1.38 8.58
N GLU A 102 4.71 -0.95 9.16
CA GLU A 102 4.40 0.47 9.34
C GLU A 102 5.46 1.17 10.21
N GLN A 103 5.90 0.52 11.29
CA GLN A 103 7.00 1.03 12.13
C GLN A 103 8.33 1.11 11.36
N LEU A 104 8.62 0.13 10.50
CA LEU A 104 9.83 0.19 9.68
C LEU A 104 9.77 1.30 8.63
N LEU A 105 8.56 1.60 8.14
CA LEU A 105 8.32 2.63 7.13
C LEU A 105 8.33 4.05 7.71
N SER A 106 8.09 4.25 9.01
CA SER A 106 8.35 5.55 9.64
C SER A 106 9.85 5.89 9.66
N LEU A 107 10.72 4.87 9.74
CA LEU A 107 12.18 5.03 9.68
C LEU A 107 12.71 5.10 8.25
N GLN A 108 12.13 4.34 7.33
CA GLN A 108 12.56 4.23 5.94
C GLN A 108 11.38 4.38 4.96
N PRO A 109 10.88 5.61 4.77
CA PRO A 109 9.57 5.83 4.14
C PRO A 109 9.53 5.40 2.67
N ARG A 110 10.66 5.49 1.98
CA ARG A 110 10.80 5.18 0.55
C ARG A 110 11.38 3.78 0.28
N SER A 111 11.39 2.90 1.28
CA SER A 111 11.91 1.54 1.10
C SER A 111 10.97 0.69 0.26
N ARG A 112 11.39 0.40 -0.98
CA ARG A 112 10.68 -0.45 -1.93
C ARG A 112 10.29 -1.81 -1.35
N SER A 113 11.22 -2.45 -0.63
CA SER A 113 11.00 -3.79 -0.06
C SER A 113 9.99 -3.78 1.07
N LEU A 114 10.05 -2.78 1.96
CA LEU A 114 9.12 -2.65 3.08
C LEU A 114 7.70 -2.36 2.59
N LEU A 115 7.55 -1.48 1.59
CA LEU A 115 6.28 -1.21 0.94
C LEU A 115 5.67 -2.45 0.28
N LEU A 116 6.48 -3.24 -0.44
CA LEU A 116 6.02 -4.47 -1.07
C LEU A 116 5.54 -5.48 -0.02
N HIS A 117 6.28 -5.63 1.08
CA HIS A 117 5.90 -6.52 2.16
C HIS A 117 4.66 -6.04 2.92
N LEU A 118 4.51 -4.73 3.15
CA LEU A 118 3.30 -4.16 3.73
C LEU A 118 2.09 -4.48 2.87
N ALA A 119 2.14 -4.14 1.57
CA ALA A 119 1.05 -4.38 0.64
C ALA A 119 0.71 -5.88 0.51
N SER A 120 1.71 -6.75 0.45
CA SER A 120 1.50 -8.21 0.43
C SER A 120 0.80 -8.71 1.69
N ASN A 121 1.18 -8.22 2.88
CA ASN A 121 0.52 -8.62 4.12
C ASN A 121 -0.87 -8.00 4.26
N LEU A 122 -1.13 -6.81 3.72
CA LEU A 122 -2.48 -6.22 3.60
C LEU A 122 -3.39 -7.11 2.75
N THR A 123 -2.92 -7.56 1.58
CA THR A 123 -3.63 -8.53 0.73
C THR A 123 -3.92 -9.83 1.48
N ARG A 124 -2.94 -10.37 2.21
CA ARG A 124 -3.12 -11.61 3.01
C ARG A 124 -4.07 -11.41 4.19
N ALA A 125 -4.21 -10.19 4.70
CA ALA A 125 -5.16 -9.84 5.75
C ALA A 125 -6.58 -9.57 5.21
N GLY A 126 -6.78 -9.61 3.89
CA GLY A 126 -8.05 -9.27 3.23
C GLY A 126 -8.34 -7.76 3.15
N LEU A 127 -7.35 -6.92 3.47
CA LEU A 127 -7.45 -5.46 3.43
C LEU A 127 -7.10 -4.97 2.03
N ASP A 128 -7.90 -5.40 1.05
CA ASP A 128 -7.60 -5.29 -0.38
C ASP A 128 -7.48 -3.82 -0.84
N ASP A 129 -8.34 -2.91 -0.33
CA ASP A 129 -8.30 -1.49 -0.72
C ASP A 129 -7.01 -0.81 -0.21
N ALA A 130 -6.65 -1.04 1.05
CA ALA A 130 -5.40 -0.58 1.63
C ALA A 130 -4.17 -1.14 0.89
N ALA A 131 -4.23 -2.40 0.46
CA ALA A 131 -3.16 -3.03 -0.31
C ALA A 131 -2.99 -2.37 -1.69
N LEU A 132 -4.09 -2.13 -2.41
CA LEU A 132 -4.07 -1.43 -3.70
C LEU A 132 -3.46 -0.03 -3.57
N THR A 133 -3.88 0.77 -2.58
CA THR A 133 -3.30 2.10 -2.34
C THR A 133 -1.80 2.03 -2.01
N THR A 134 -1.37 1.03 -1.25
CA THR A 134 0.06 0.85 -0.91
C THR A 134 0.88 0.42 -2.15
N TYR A 135 0.31 -0.39 -3.03
CA TYR A 135 0.92 -0.74 -4.31
C TYR A 135 0.99 0.45 -5.27
N GLU A 136 -0.05 1.29 -5.34
CA GLU A 136 -0.06 2.52 -6.12
C GLU A 136 1.04 3.49 -5.64
N GLU A 137 1.18 3.66 -4.32
CA GLU A 137 2.27 4.44 -3.74
C GLU A 137 3.63 3.89 -4.19
N LEU A 138 3.83 2.58 -4.09
CA LEU A 138 5.06 1.92 -4.52
C LEU A 138 5.34 2.12 -6.01
N LEU A 139 4.32 2.03 -6.87
CA LEU A 139 4.43 2.23 -8.32
C LEU A 139 4.63 3.71 -8.70
N SER A 140 4.16 4.66 -7.90
CA SER A 140 4.44 6.08 -8.14
C SER A 140 5.92 6.41 -7.96
N MET A 141 6.60 5.73 -7.03
CA MET A 141 8.04 5.87 -6.81
C MET A 141 8.88 4.96 -7.71
N PHE A 142 8.39 3.76 -8.02
CA PHE A 142 9.09 2.76 -8.82
C PHE A 142 8.16 2.23 -9.93
N PRO A 143 7.97 3.00 -11.02
CA PRO A 143 6.96 2.70 -12.04
C PRO A 143 7.11 1.32 -12.66
N ASN A 144 8.35 0.86 -12.91
CA ASN A 144 8.61 -0.37 -13.64
C ASN A 144 8.96 -1.55 -12.72
N HIS A 145 8.53 -1.50 -11.45
CA HIS A 145 8.80 -2.57 -10.52
C HIS A 145 7.90 -3.80 -10.77
N LEU A 146 8.42 -4.73 -11.58
CA LEU A 146 7.69 -5.93 -12.06
C LEU A 146 6.96 -6.71 -10.95
N PRO A 147 7.56 -7.02 -9.77
CA PRO A 147 6.84 -7.72 -8.71
C PRO A 147 5.59 -6.97 -8.24
N THR A 148 5.64 -5.64 -8.15
CA THR A 148 4.49 -4.84 -7.76
C THR A 148 3.43 -4.80 -8.84
N LEU A 149 3.82 -4.59 -10.10
CA LEU A 149 2.88 -4.59 -11.23
C LEU A 149 2.07 -5.90 -11.28
N ARG A 150 2.73 -7.05 -11.07
CA ARG A 150 2.06 -8.35 -11.03
C ARG A 150 1.08 -8.47 -9.86
N GLN A 151 1.53 -8.14 -8.65
CA GLN A 151 0.69 -8.26 -7.45
C GLN A 151 -0.51 -7.30 -7.49
N PHE A 152 -0.29 -6.06 -7.95
CA PHE A 152 -1.36 -5.09 -8.15
C PHE A 152 -2.35 -5.58 -9.20
N ALA A 153 -1.89 -6.05 -10.36
CA ALA A 153 -2.76 -6.54 -11.42
C ALA A 153 -3.64 -7.71 -10.94
N ARG A 154 -3.06 -8.70 -10.26
CA ARG A 154 -3.80 -9.84 -9.68
C ARG A 154 -4.86 -9.38 -8.69
N LEU A 155 -4.51 -8.46 -7.78
CA LEU A 155 -5.43 -7.95 -6.78
C LEU A 155 -6.55 -7.11 -7.42
N ALA A 156 -6.21 -6.26 -8.40
CA ALA A 156 -7.16 -5.48 -9.16
C ALA A 156 -8.16 -6.38 -9.91
N MET A 157 -7.69 -7.46 -10.56
CA MET A 157 -8.58 -8.46 -11.17
C MET A 157 -9.54 -9.08 -10.14
N LYS A 158 -9.03 -9.49 -8.98
CA LYS A 158 -9.85 -10.07 -7.90
C LYS A 158 -10.94 -9.10 -7.42
N ARG A 159 -10.67 -7.79 -7.45
CA ARG A 159 -11.60 -6.72 -7.06
C ARG A 159 -12.50 -6.23 -8.21
N GLY A 160 -12.37 -6.78 -9.41
CA GLY A 160 -13.12 -6.35 -10.61
C GLY A 160 -12.60 -5.07 -11.27
N GLY A 161 -11.41 -4.61 -10.89
CA GLY A 161 -10.68 -3.49 -11.48
C GLY A 161 -10.02 -3.85 -12.82
N ASP A 162 -10.82 -4.30 -13.79
CA ASP A 162 -10.35 -4.88 -15.05
C ASP A 162 -9.43 -3.93 -15.85
N GLN A 163 -9.75 -2.63 -15.84
CA GLN A 163 -8.94 -1.62 -16.54
C GLN A 163 -7.58 -1.38 -15.87
N GLN A 164 -7.55 -1.27 -14.54
CA GLN A 164 -6.31 -1.08 -13.78
C GLN A 164 -5.38 -2.29 -13.92
N ALA A 165 -5.96 -3.49 -13.88
CA ALA A 165 -5.23 -4.74 -14.11
C ALA A 165 -4.64 -4.78 -15.53
N ARG A 166 -5.44 -4.44 -16.55
CA ARG A 166 -4.98 -4.39 -17.95
C ARG A 166 -3.78 -3.47 -18.13
N GLN A 167 -3.86 -2.23 -17.62
CA GLN A 167 -2.76 -1.28 -17.72
C GLN A 167 -1.46 -1.82 -17.10
N CYS A 168 -1.56 -2.54 -15.98
CA CYS A 168 -0.39 -3.14 -15.35
C CYS A 168 0.20 -4.28 -16.17
N PHE A 169 -0.63 -5.15 -16.75
CA PHE A 169 -0.14 -6.22 -17.63
C PHE A 169 0.45 -5.69 -18.94
N GLU A 170 -0.15 -4.67 -19.55
CA GLU A 170 0.40 -4.00 -20.73
C GLU A 170 1.77 -3.40 -20.44
N ARG A 171 1.95 -2.77 -19.27
CA ARG A 171 3.25 -2.27 -18.82
C ARG A 171 4.26 -3.41 -18.60
N ILE A 172 3.83 -4.55 -18.04
CA ILE A 172 4.70 -5.72 -17.90
C ILE A 172 5.14 -6.22 -19.28
N ILE A 173 4.23 -6.36 -20.24
CA ILE A 173 4.54 -6.79 -21.62
C ILE A 173 5.49 -5.81 -22.30
N GLY A 174 5.33 -4.51 -22.08
CA GLY A 174 6.25 -3.49 -22.58
C GLY A 174 7.68 -3.62 -22.04
N ILE A 175 7.86 -4.17 -20.83
CA ILE A 175 9.18 -4.41 -20.21
C ILE A 175 9.71 -5.80 -20.56
N VAL A 176 8.83 -6.81 -20.52
CA VAL A 176 9.12 -8.23 -20.75
C VAL A 176 8.09 -8.76 -21.76
N PRO A 177 8.38 -8.69 -23.07
CA PRO A 177 7.42 -9.05 -24.12
C PRO A 177 6.87 -10.49 -24.04
N ASN A 178 7.69 -11.43 -23.55
CA ASN A 178 7.35 -12.85 -23.42
C ASN A 178 6.90 -13.24 -21.99
N ASP A 179 6.40 -12.28 -21.21
CA ASP A 179 5.86 -12.59 -19.88
C ASP A 179 4.54 -13.37 -19.98
N LEU A 180 4.61 -14.68 -19.72
CA LEU A 180 3.47 -15.59 -19.84
C LEU A 180 2.31 -15.19 -18.93
N GLU A 181 2.62 -14.71 -17.72
CA GLU A 181 1.60 -14.32 -16.75
C GLU A 181 0.82 -13.09 -17.23
N ALA A 182 1.52 -12.07 -17.74
CA ALA A 182 0.87 -10.88 -18.26
C ALA A 182 0.04 -11.16 -19.51
N GLN A 183 0.54 -12.01 -20.42
CA GLN A 183 -0.22 -12.44 -21.59
C GLN A 183 -1.49 -13.21 -21.21
N GLN A 184 -1.40 -14.11 -20.23
CA GLN A 184 -2.57 -14.81 -19.69
C GLN A 184 -3.54 -13.84 -18.99
N GLY A 185 -3.03 -12.89 -18.22
CA GLY A 185 -3.81 -11.85 -17.56
C GLY A 185 -4.67 -11.05 -18.54
N ILE A 186 -4.09 -10.60 -19.67
CA ILE A 186 -4.81 -9.89 -20.72
C ILE A 186 -5.89 -10.77 -21.37
N ARG A 187 -5.56 -12.02 -21.74
CA ARG A 187 -6.54 -12.94 -22.35
C ARG A 187 -7.73 -13.21 -21.43
N ASN A 188 -7.46 -13.39 -20.13
CA ASN A 188 -8.51 -13.59 -19.12
C ASN A 188 -9.41 -12.36 -19.02
N LEU A 189 -8.84 -11.15 -19.05
CA LEU A 189 -9.60 -9.90 -19.05
C LEU A 189 -10.45 -9.72 -20.31
N ASP A 190 -9.93 -10.09 -21.49
CA ASP A 190 -10.68 -10.05 -22.75
C ASP A 190 -11.87 -11.00 -22.71
N ALA A 191 -11.66 -12.24 -22.24
CA ALA A 191 -12.71 -13.24 -22.09
C ALA A 191 -13.80 -12.79 -21.09
N LEU A 192 -13.43 -12.18 -19.96
CA LEU A 192 -14.40 -11.61 -19.02
C LEU A 192 -15.20 -10.46 -19.64
N GLY A 193 -14.55 -9.64 -20.48
CA GLY A 193 -15.21 -8.52 -21.17
C GLY A 193 -16.25 -8.97 -22.19
N THR A 194 -15.97 -10.03 -22.96
CA THR A 194 -16.93 -10.58 -23.94
C THR A 194 -18.13 -11.23 -23.25
N ILE A 195 -17.90 -11.96 -22.15
CA ILE A 195 -18.97 -12.56 -21.35
C ILE A 195 -19.90 -11.47 -20.79
N LYS A 196 -19.35 -10.41 -20.17
CA LYS A 196 -20.15 -9.30 -19.62
C LYS A 196 -21.00 -8.60 -20.70
N LYS A 197 -20.46 -8.42 -21.91
CA LYS A 197 -21.20 -7.82 -23.03
C LYS A 197 -22.30 -8.74 -23.57
N GLY A 198 -22.05 -10.05 -23.62
CA GLY A 198 -23.02 -11.04 -24.10
C GLY A 198 -24.23 -11.22 -23.17
N PHE A 199 -24.09 -10.95 -21.87
CA PHE A 199 -25.20 -10.97 -20.91
C PHE A 199 -25.94 -9.63 -20.77
N ALA A 200 -25.40 -8.55 -21.34
CA ALA A 200 -25.99 -7.21 -21.27
C ALA A 200 -26.77 -6.81 -22.55
N ALA A 201 -26.86 -7.73 -23.52
CA ALA A 201 -27.65 -7.62 -24.75
C ALA A 201 -28.88 -8.52 -24.65
#